data_AF-A0A6L6CCZ9-F1
#
_entry.id   AF-A0A6L6CCZ9-F1
#
_cell.length_a   1.000
_cell.length_b   1.000
_cell.length_c   1.000
_cell.angle_alpha   90.00
_cell.angle_beta   90.00
_cell.angle_gamma   90.00
#
_symmetry.space_group_name_H-M   'P 1'
#
loop_
_entity.id
_entity.type
_entity.pdbx_description
1 polymer ?
#
loop_
_entity_poly.entity_id
_entity_poly.type
_entity_poly.pdbx_seq_one_letter_code
_entity_poly.pdbx_strand_id
1 'polypeptide(L)'
;MNTVPSVDDLLEGFIIAINNEIMPFLNNPKAVATAAMMQSLLQEVRQVLPIFDKSIAEEHNQMTTTLREVAAKLEGISGAEADRIRDRAATLGALSDVAIPADQSPVREAHQKLGYALQDTISDLDVLQRAGETKADEALLRLREFLMPTIVNHVAATSVGGGMVGRG
;
A
#
# COMPACT_ATOMS: atom_id res chain seq x y z
N MET A 1 -8.30 -12.66 4.77
CA MET A 1 -8.79 -12.49 3.38
C MET A 1 -8.18 -13.58 2.50
N ASN A 2 -8.99 -14.20 1.62
CA ASN A 2 -8.53 -15.22 0.66
C ASN A 2 -8.01 -14.62 -0.66
N THR A 3 -8.07 -13.29 -0.79
CA THR A 3 -7.56 -12.49 -1.92
C THR A 3 -6.41 -11.60 -1.46
N VAL A 4 -5.82 -10.83 -2.38
CA VAL A 4 -4.70 -9.91 -2.09
C VAL A 4 -5.08 -8.89 -1.01
N PRO A 5 -4.46 -8.91 0.17
CA PRO A 5 -4.68 -7.86 1.16
C PRO A 5 -4.08 -6.55 0.65
N SER A 6 -4.75 -5.43 0.87
CA SER A 6 -4.13 -4.13 0.66
C SER A 6 -3.05 -3.89 1.73
N VAL A 7 -2.11 -2.98 1.45
CA VAL A 7 -1.13 -2.56 2.47
C VAL A 7 -1.83 -1.98 3.70
N ASP A 8 -2.96 -1.31 3.51
CA ASP A 8 -3.78 -0.81 4.62
C ASP A 8 -4.35 -1.95 5.49
N ASP A 9 -4.86 -3.03 4.87
CA ASP A 9 -5.34 -4.22 5.59
C ASP A 9 -4.22 -4.87 6.43
N LEU A 10 -2.99 -4.90 5.90
CA LEU A 10 -1.82 -5.43 6.62
C LEU A 10 -1.47 -4.56 7.83
N LEU A 11 -1.43 -3.24 7.64
CA LEU A 11 -1.14 -2.27 8.71
C LEU A 11 -2.22 -2.31 9.80
N GLU A 12 -3.48 -2.45 9.42
CA GLU A 12 -4.59 -2.65 10.35
C GLU A 12 -4.41 -3.94 11.17
N GLY A 13 -4.05 -5.04 10.51
CA GLY A 13 -3.74 -6.30 11.18
C GLY A 13 -2.62 -6.17 12.22
N PHE A 14 -1.57 -5.42 11.91
CA PHE A 14 -0.48 -5.12 12.87
C PHE A 14 -0.97 -4.31 14.06
N ILE A 15 -1.79 -3.28 13.85
CA ILE A 15 -2.34 -2.46 14.94
C ILE A 15 -3.20 -3.32 15.87
N ILE A 16 -4.06 -4.18 15.30
CA ILE A 16 -4.89 -5.13 16.04
C ILE A 16 -4.01 -6.10 16.85
N ALA A 17 -2.96 -6.66 16.25
CA ALA A 17 -2.05 -7.57 16.94
C ALA A 17 -1.31 -6.88 18.10
N ILE A 18 -0.83 -5.65 17.91
CA ILE A 18 -0.20 -4.87 18.99
C ILE A 18 -1.20 -4.66 20.14
N ASN A 19 -2.45 -4.30 19.81
CA ASN A 19 -3.46 -3.99 20.80
C ASN A 19 -3.93 -5.21 21.60
N ASN A 20 -4.13 -6.33 20.91
CA ASN A 20 -4.79 -7.50 21.49
C ASN A 20 -3.79 -8.53 22.02
N GLU A 21 -2.62 -8.66 21.39
CA GLU A 21 -1.68 -9.75 21.66
C GLU A 21 -0.37 -9.29 22.30
N ILE A 22 -0.05 -7.99 22.25
CA ILE A 22 1.21 -7.45 22.82
C ILE A 22 0.91 -6.61 24.06
N MET A 23 0.16 -5.52 23.90
CA MET A 23 -0.09 -4.54 24.96
C MET A 23 -0.61 -5.14 26.27
N PRO A 24 -1.54 -6.12 26.29
CA PRO A 24 -2.07 -6.69 27.53
C PRO A 24 -1.03 -7.42 28.38
N PHE A 25 0.08 -7.82 27.78
CA PHE A 25 1.15 -8.57 28.45
C PHE A 25 2.34 -7.68 28.83
N LEU A 26 2.28 -6.36 28.54
CA LEU A 26 3.32 -5.40 28.89
C LEU A 26 3.12 -4.88 30.32
N ASN A 27 4.01 -5.30 31.23
CA ASN A 27 3.97 -4.85 32.63
C ASN A 27 4.83 -3.60 32.90
N ASN A 28 5.61 -3.15 31.90
CA ASN A 28 6.49 -1.99 32.02
C ASN A 28 5.83 -0.76 31.37
N PRO A 29 5.58 0.33 32.11
CA PRO A 29 4.99 1.56 31.55
C PRO A 29 5.74 2.14 30.34
N LYS A 30 7.07 2.01 30.30
CA LYS A 30 7.87 2.45 29.15
C LYS A 30 7.59 1.58 27.93
N ALA A 31 7.44 0.27 28.10
CA ALA A 31 7.10 -0.64 27.00
C ALA A 31 5.69 -0.37 26.47
N VAL A 32 4.72 -0.10 27.35
CA VAL A 32 3.36 0.31 26.96
C VAL A 32 3.40 1.59 26.14
N ALA A 33 4.13 2.62 26.59
CA ALA A 33 4.30 3.85 25.85
C ALA A 33 4.97 3.64 24.48
N THR A 34 5.98 2.76 24.40
CA THR A 34 6.62 2.39 23.14
C THR A 34 5.65 1.70 22.17
N ALA A 35 4.84 0.76 22.65
CA ALA A 35 3.83 0.10 21.81
C ALA A 35 2.77 1.10 21.29
N ALA A 36 2.34 2.05 22.13
CA ALA A 36 1.44 3.11 21.71
C ALA A 36 2.07 4.02 20.64
N MET A 37 3.35 4.41 20.78
CA MET A 37 4.07 5.17 19.75
C MET A 37 4.17 4.42 18.43
N MET A 38 4.44 3.10 18.47
CA MET A 38 4.47 2.26 17.28
C MET A 38 3.11 2.25 16.57
N GLN A 39 2.00 2.14 17.31
CA GLN A 39 0.65 2.25 16.74
C GLN A 39 0.42 3.61 16.10
N SER A 40 0.84 4.71 16.73
CA SER A 40 0.70 6.05 16.15
C SER A 40 1.44 6.18 14.81
N LEU A 41 2.66 5.66 14.72
CA LEU A 41 3.44 5.67 13.48
C LEU A 41 2.77 4.82 12.39
N LEU A 42 2.26 3.63 12.74
CA LEU A 42 1.52 2.79 11.78
C LEU A 42 0.27 3.50 11.27
N GLN A 43 -0.47 4.20 12.13
CA GLN A 43 -1.65 4.97 11.72
C GLN A 43 -1.29 6.16 10.82
N GLU A 44 -0.18 6.84 11.08
CA GLU A 44 0.32 7.88 10.19
C GLU A 44 0.64 7.32 8.79
N VAL A 45 1.33 6.18 8.72
CA VAL A 45 1.63 5.51 7.45
C VAL A 45 0.35 5.15 6.69
N ARG A 46 -0.68 4.62 7.38
CA ARG A 46 -1.99 4.34 6.76
C ARG A 46 -2.64 5.58 6.15
N GLN A 47 -2.49 6.75 6.78
CA GLN A 47 -3.07 8.01 6.28
C GLN A 47 -2.31 8.58 5.08
N VAL A 48 -0.99 8.38 5.02
CA VAL A 48 -0.14 8.96 3.97
C VAL A 48 -0.10 8.07 2.72
N LEU A 49 -0.07 6.75 2.87
CA LEU A 49 0.06 5.80 1.75
C LEU A 49 -0.92 6.05 0.58
N PRO A 50 -2.22 6.34 0.79
CA PRO A 50 -3.16 6.54 -0.30
C PRO A 50 -2.83 7.73 -1.21
N ILE A 51 -2.16 8.76 -0.67
CA ILE A 51 -1.86 10.00 -1.39
C ILE A 51 -0.39 10.09 -1.80
N PHE A 52 0.49 9.27 -1.23
CA PHE A 52 1.94 9.43 -1.36
C PHE A 52 2.42 9.45 -2.82
N ASP A 53 2.05 8.43 -3.60
CA ASP A 53 2.47 8.35 -5.02
C ASP A 53 1.88 9.49 -5.86
N LYS A 54 0.66 9.92 -5.53
CA LYS A 54 0.03 11.08 -6.15
C LYS A 54 0.81 12.36 -5.83
N SER A 55 1.14 12.59 -4.56
CA SER A 55 1.89 13.76 -4.11
C SER A 55 3.29 13.80 -4.71
N ILE A 56 3.99 12.67 -4.83
CA ILE A 56 5.30 12.62 -5.50
C ILE A 56 5.19 13.04 -6.97
N ALA A 57 4.18 12.53 -7.69
CA ALA A 57 3.99 12.86 -9.10
C ALA A 57 3.66 14.36 -9.29
N GLU A 58 2.77 14.90 -8.44
CA GLU A 58 2.41 16.33 -8.45
C GLU A 58 3.62 17.21 -8.11
N GLU A 59 4.36 16.88 -7.06
CA GLU A 59 5.54 17.63 -6.63
C GLU A 59 6.65 17.58 -7.68
N HIS A 60 6.89 16.42 -8.30
CA HIS A 60 7.84 16.29 -9.41
C HIS A 60 7.53 17.29 -10.54
N ASN A 61 6.28 17.30 -11.02
CA ASN A 61 5.87 18.18 -12.12
C ASN A 61 5.91 19.67 -11.71
N GLN A 62 5.63 19.95 -10.44
CA GLN A 62 5.77 21.30 -9.89
C GLN A 62 7.25 21.72 -9.80
N MET A 63 8.14 20.83 -9.38
CA MET A 63 9.57 21.08 -9.29
C MET A 63 10.18 21.42 -10.65
N THR A 64 9.89 20.64 -11.69
CA THR A 64 10.41 20.90 -13.05
C THR A 64 9.93 22.25 -13.56
N THR A 65 8.65 22.57 -13.33
CA THR A 65 8.05 23.87 -13.66
C THR A 65 8.70 25.02 -12.90
N THR A 66 8.85 24.90 -11.58
CA THR A 66 9.48 25.93 -10.76
C THR A 66 10.93 26.20 -11.16
N LEU A 67 11.70 25.17 -11.53
CA LEU A 67 13.06 25.37 -12.05
C LEU A 67 13.07 26.22 -13.32
N ARG A 68 12.15 25.98 -14.27
CA ARG A 68 12.01 26.78 -15.49
C ARG A 68 11.60 28.22 -15.18
N GLU A 69 10.62 28.41 -14.31
CA GLU A 69 10.11 29.73 -13.93
C GLU A 69 11.15 30.59 -13.21
N VAL A 70 11.93 29.98 -12.30
CA VAL A 70 13.02 30.68 -11.60
C VAL A 70 14.09 31.15 -12.58
N ALA A 71 14.48 30.30 -13.53
CA ALA A 71 15.44 30.70 -14.56
C ALA A 71 14.90 31.82 -15.47
N ALA A 72 13.62 31.76 -15.84
CA ALA A 72 12.97 32.79 -16.65
C ALA A 72 12.92 34.14 -15.93
N LYS A 73 12.69 34.17 -14.61
CA LYS A 73 12.71 35.41 -13.81
C LYS A 73 14.08 36.07 -13.71
N LEU A 74 15.16 35.35 -14.03
CA LEU A 74 16.54 35.85 -14.04
C LEU A 74 17.03 36.23 -15.44
N GLU A 75 16.13 36.37 -16.41
CA GLU A 75 16.47 36.84 -17.75
C GLU A 75 17.23 38.19 -17.68
N GLY A 76 18.30 38.32 -18.46
CA GLY A 76 19.15 39.51 -18.47
C GLY A 76 20.17 39.60 -17.32
N ILE A 77 20.12 38.71 -16.32
CA ILE A 77 21.10 38.67 -15.23
C ILE A 77 22.30 37.78 -15.60
N SER A 78 23.50 38.38 -15.59
CA SER A 78 24.78 37.70 -15.82
C SER A 78 25.45 37.29 -14.50
N GLY A 79 26.23 36.21 -14.54
CA GLY A 79 27.02 35.74 -13.40
C GLY A 79 26.97 34.22 -13.26
N ALA A 80 27.99 33.64 -12.63
CA ALA A 80 28.14 32.19 -12.52
C ALA A 80 26.95 31.53 -11.80
N GLU A 81 26.32 32.22 -10.85
CA GLU A 81 25.12 31.78 -10.13
C GLU A 81 23.92 31.66 -11.08
N ALA A 82 23.70 32.69 -11.90
CA ALA A 82 22.61 32.73 -12.87
C ALA A 82 22.80 31.65 -13.97
N ASP A 83 24.04 31.41 -14.38
CA ASP A 83 24.37 30.33 -15.32
C ASP A 83 24.04 28.95 -14.75
N ARG A 84 24.43 28.66 -13.49
CA ARG A 84 24.08 27.39 -12.82
C ARG A 84 22.57 27.20 -12.64
N ILE A 85 21.80 28.28 -12.49
CA ILE A 85 20.33 28.21 -12.40
C ILE A 85 19.74 27.89 -13.78
N ARG A 86 20.20 28.57 -14.84
CA ARG A 86 19.79 28.28 -16.22
C ARG A 86 20.10 26.85 -16.63
N ASP A 87 21.29 26.35 -16.26
CA ASP A 87 21.68 24.96 -16.52
C ASP A 87 20.75 23.95 -15.85
N ARG A 88 20.39 24.15 -14.57
CA ARG A 88 19.41 23.31 -13.87
C ARG A 88 18.02 23.36 -14.51
N ALA A 89 17.59 24.53 -14.99
CA ALA A 89 16.33 24.65 -15.71
C ALA A 89 16.36 23.92 -17.06
N ALA A 90 17.49 23.98 -17.78
CA ALA A 90 17.66 23.31 -19.08
C ALA A 90 17.85 21.79 -18.96
N THR A 91 18.28 21.30 -17.81
CA THR A 91 18.49 19.87 -17.55
C THR A 91 17.33 19.27 -16.75
N LEU A 92 17.26 19.55 -15.46
CA LEU A 92 16.25 19.01 -14.54
C LEU A 92 14.86 19.64 -14.77
N GLY A 93 14.80 20.92 -15.08
CA GLY A 93 13.53 21.60 -15.43
C GLY A 93 12.96 21.18 -16.78
N ALA A 94 13.76 20.54 -17.64
CA ALA A 94 13.34 20.05 -18.95
C ALA A 94 12.84 18.60 -18.93
N LEU A 95 12.86 17.94 -17.76
CA LEU A 95 12.26 16.61 -17.60
C LEU A 95 10.76 16.67 -17.92
N SER A 96 10.26 15.62 -18.56
CA SER A 96 8.85 15.50 -18.90
C SER A 96 8.00 15.27 -17.66
N ASP A 97 6.78 15.79 -17.69
CA ASP A 97 5.82 15.54 -16.63
C ASP A 97 5.50 14.05 -16.52
N VAL A 98 5.38 13.57 -15.29
CA VAL A 98 4.95 12.21 -14.99
C VAL A 98 3.43 12.14 -14.85
N ALA A 99 2.86 10.99 -15.21
CA ALA A 99 1.44 10.75 -15.05
C ALA A 99 1.07 10.71 -13.57
N ILE A 100 0.02 11.45 -13.18
CA ILE A 100 -0.51 11.43 -11.82
C ILE A 100 -1.34 10.14 -11.65
N PRO A 101 -1.01 9.27 -10.68
CA PRO A 101 -1.80 8.09 -10.39
C PRO A 101 -3.26 8.44 -10.07
N ALA A 102 -4.19 7.65 -10.60
CA ALA A 102 -5.60 7.78 -10.26
C ALA A 102 -5.84 7.34 -8.80
N ASP A 103 -6.84 7.95 -8.14
CA ASP A 103 -7.26 7.54 -6.80
C ASP A 103 -7.69 6.07 -6.80
N GLN A 104 -6.93 5.24 -6.09
CA GLN A 104 -7.17 3.81 -5.99
C GLN A 104 -8.13 3.45 -4.86
N SER A 105 -8.59 4.40 -4.04
CA SER A 105 -9.46 4.14 -2.90
C SER A 105 -10.77 3.44 -3.31
N PRO A 106 -11.49 3.88 -4.37
CA PRO A 106 -12.70 3.20 -4.81
C PRO A 106 -12.45 1.75 -5.28
N VAL A 107 -11.31 1.51 -5.92
CA VAL A 107 -10.92 0.17 -6.41
C VAL A 107 -10.60 -0.74 -5.23
N ARG A 108 -9.85 -0.23 -4.24
CA ARG A 108 -9.52 -0.98 -3.01
C ARG A 108 -10.77 -1.34 -2.21
N GLU A 109 -11.69 -0.40 -2.00
CA GLU A 109 -12.95 -0.65 -1.31
C GLU A 109 -13.80 -1.70 -2.03
N ALA A 110 -13.94 -1.59 -3.35
CA ALA A 110 -14.66 -2.57 -4.14
C ALA A 110 -14.02 -3.96 -4.07
N HIS A 111 -12.69 -4.02 -4.17
CA HIS A 111 -11.93 -5.27 -4.04
C HIS A 111 -12.11 -5.92 -2.67
N GLN A 112 -12.09 -5.13 -1.59
CA GLN A 112 -12.29 -5.62 -0.23
C GLN A 112 -13.70 -6.22 -0.06
N LYS A 113 -14.74 -5.53 -0.55
CA LYS A 113 -16.13 -6.03 -0.53
C LYS A 113 -16.27 -7.34 -1.30
N LEU A 114 -15.64 -7.45 -2.47
CA LEU A 114 -15.62 -8.70 -3.24
C LEU A 114 -14.90 -9.82 -2.46
N GLY A 115 -13.79 -9.51 -1.77
CA GLY A 115 -13.08 -10.45 -0.92
C GLY A 115 -13.96 -11.04 0.19
N TYR A 116 -14.72 -10.19 0.89
CA TYR A 116 -15.68 -10.65 1.90
C TYR A 116 -16.83 -11.46 1.28
N ALA A 117 -17.39 -11.02 0.16
CA ALA A 117 -18.46 -11.76 -0.51
C ALA A 117 -18.02 -13.17 -0.93
N LEU A 118 -16.76 -13.34 -1.37
CA LEU A 118 -16.21 -14.66 -1.67
C LEU A 118 -16.07 -15.54 -0.42
N GLN A 119 -15.70 -14.96 0.73
CA GLN A 119 -15.63 -15.69 2.00
C GLN A 119 -17.02 -16.12 2.49
N ASP A 120 -18.00 -15.23 2.42
CA ASP A 120 -19.39 -15.55 2.79
C ASP A 120 -19.95 -16.64 1.88
N THR A 121 -19.68 -16.54 0.57
CA THR A 121 -20.07 -17.58 -0.40
C THR A 121 -19.46 -18.95 -0.06
N ILE A 122 -18.19 -19.02 0.37
CA ILE A 122 -17.57 -20.28 0.80
C ILE A 122 -18.31 -20.86 2.03
N SER A 123 -18.72 -19.99 2.96
CA SER A 123 -19.42 -20.39 4.18
C SER A 123 -20.82 -20.93 3.85
N ASP A 124 -21.55 -20.25 2.96
CA ASP A 124 -22.86 -20.69 2.49
C ASP A 124 -22.79 -22.01 1.71
N LEU A 125 -21.74 -22.19 0.89
CA LEU A 125 -21.51 -23.44 0.17
C LEU A 125 -21.23 -24.61 1.12
N ASP A 126 -20.48 -24.41 2.21
CA ASP A 126 -20.28 -25.45 3.24
C ASP A 126 -21.62 -25.87 3.90
N VAL A 127 -22.52 -24.91 4.17
CA VAL A 127 -23.87 -25.22 4.67
C VAL A 127 -24.66 -26.07 3.68
N LEU A 128 -24.64 -25.72 2.39
CA LEU A 128 -25.32 -26.47 1.33
C LEU A 128 -24.74 -27.88 1.15
N GLN A 129 -23.42 -28.04 1.23
CA GLN A 129 -22.76 -29.35 1.18
C GLN A 129 -23.21 -30.24 2.33
N ARG A 130 -23.28 -29.71 3.56
CA ARG A 130 -23.77 -30.45 4.73
C ARG A 130 -25.25 -30.83 4.64
N ALA A 131 -26.04 -30.07 3.88
CA ALA A 131 -27.43 -30.39 3.57
C ALA A 131 -27.58 -31.43 2.43
N GLY A 132 -26.48 -31.86 1.80
CA GLY A 132 -26.47 -32.87 0.74
C GLY A 132 -26.67 -32.31 -0.67
N GLU A 133 -26.57 -31.00 -0.87
CA GLU A 133 -26.71 -30.39 -2.21
C GLU A 133 -25.42 -30.56 -3.03
N THR A 134 -25.43 -31.55 -3.93
CA THR A 134 -24.27 -31.91 -4.76
C THR A 134 -23.77 -30.79 -5.69
N LYS A 135 -24.63 -29.84 -6.09
CA LYS A 135 -24.18 -28.70 -6.91
C LYS A 135 -23.28 -27.73 -6.14
N ALA A 136 -23.29 -27.78 -4.81
CA ALA A 136 -22.41 -26.95 -3.99
C ALA A 136 -20.93 -27.36 -4.14
N ASP A 137 -20.64 -28.63 -4.42
CA ASP A 137 -19.27 -29.10 -4.71
C ASP A 137 -18.71 -28.49 -5.99
N GLU A 138 -19.51 -28.45 -7.06
CA GLU A 138 -19.14 -27.85 -8.34
C GLU A 138 -18.91 -26.34 -8.21
N ALA A 139 -19.78 -25.63 -7.48
CA ALA A 139 -19.63 -24.21 -7.21
C ALA A 139 -18.37 -23.90 -6.37
N LEU A 140 -18.08 -24.73 -5.36
CA LEU A 140 -16.88 -24.58 -4.53
C LEU A 140 -15.59 -24.83 -5.34
N LEU A 141 -15.61 -25.79 -6.28
CA LEU A 141 -14.48 -26.03 -7.18
C LEU A 141 -14.15 -24.78 -8.00
N ARG A 142 -15.17 -24.09 -8.55
CA ARG A 142 -14.96 -22.85 -9.31
C ARG A 142 -14.32 -21.75 -8.49
N LEU A 143 -14.70 -21.61 -7.20
CA LEU A 143 -14.07 -20.67 -6.28
C LEU A 143 -12.61 -21.04 -6.01
N ARG A 144 -12.31 -22.32 -5.78
CA ARG A 144 -10.94 -22.79 -5.58
C ARG A 144 -10.05 -22.51 -6.80
N GLU A 145 -10.55 -22.76 -8.01
CA GLU A 145 -9.84 -22.44 -9.26
C GLU A 145 -9.45 -20.97 -9.36
N PHE A 146 -10.31 -20.05 -8.90
CA PHE A 146 -10.00 -18.62 -8.86
C PHE A 146 -8.97 -18.25 -7.79
N LEU A 147 -9.08 -18.84 -6.59
CA LEU A 147 -8.25 -18.46 -5.44
C LEU A 147 -6.85 -19.08 -5.48
N MET A 148 -6.71 -20.28 -6.03
CA MET A 148 -5.45 -21.05 -6.01
C MET A 148 -4.26 -20.31 -6.65
N PRO A 149 -4.37 -19.68 -7.84
CA PRO A 149 -3.25 -18.93 -8.42
C PRO A 149 -2.79 -17.77 -7.54
N THR A 150 -3.72 -17.05 -6.93
CA THR A 150 -3.44 -15.92 -6.03
C THR A 150 -2.68 -16.38 -4.78
N ILE A 151 -3.09 -17.52 -4.19
CA ILE A 151 -2.43 -18.11 -3.03
C ILE A 151 -0.98 -18.51 -3.37
N VAL A 152 -0.77 -19.18 -4.51
CA VAL A 152 0.58 -19.60 -4.95
C VAL A 152 1.48 -18.39 -5.18
N ASN A 153 0.97 -17.34 -5.83
CA ASN A 153 1.74 -16.12 -6.09
C ASN A 153 2.18 -15.42 -4.80
N HIS A 154 1.32 -15.35 -3.77
CA HIS A 154 1.71 -14.78 -2.48
C HIS A 154 2.77 -15.61 -1.75
N VAL A 155 2.64 -16.94 -1.75
CA VAL A 155 3.62 -17.83 -1.11
C VAL A 155 4.99 -17.69 -1.78
N ALA A 156 5.02 -17.56 -3.11
CA ALA A 156 6.26 -17.30 -3.85
C ALA A 156 6.87 -15.93 -3.50
N ALA A 157 6.07 -14.88 -3.44
CA ALA A 157 6.55 -13.52 -3.12
C ALA A 157 7.09 -13.40 -1.69
N THR A 158 6.49 -14.09 -0.72
CA THR A 158 6.93 -14.06 0.69
C THR A 158 8.12 -14.98 0.98
N SER A 159 8.25 -16.12 0.28
CA SER A 159 9.37 -17.05 0.46
C SER A 159 10.70 -16.54 -0.11
N VAL A 160 10.70 -15.75 -1.18
CA VAL A 160 11.93 -15.16 -1.77
C VAL A 160 12.51 -14.03 -0.90
N GLY A 161 11.69 -13.39 -0.05
CA GLY A 161 12.13 -12.36 0.91
C GLY A 161 12.61 -12.89 2.26
N GLY A 162 12.47 -14.20 2.53
CA GLY A 162 12.69 -14.85 3.83
C GLY A 162 14.15 -15.00 4.29
N GLY A 163 15.08 -14.21 3.74
CA GLY A 163 16.51 -14.23 4.12
C GLY A 163 16.83 -13.61 5.48
N MET A 164 15.84 -13.20 6.27
CA MET A 164 16.02 -12.45 7.52
C MET A 164 15.28 -13.06 8.72
N VAL A 165 15.25 -14.40 8.83
CA VAL A 165 14.91 -15.07 10.09
C VAL A 165 16.14 -15.86 10.54
N GLY A 166 16.84 -15.32 11.54
CA GLY A 166 17.96 -16.02 12.20
C GLY A 166 19.28 -15.26 12.25
N ARG A 167 19.30 -14.03 12.79
CA ARG A 167 20.52 -13.41 13.34
C ARG A 167 20.18 -12.57 14.56
N GLY A 168 20.46 -13.11 15.75
CA GLY A 168 20.41 -12.40 17.03
C GLY A 168 19.51 -13.07 18.03
#